data_AF-A0A258L996-F1
#
_entry.id   AF-A0A258L996-F1
#
_cell.length_a   1.000
_cell.length_b   1.000
_cell.length_c   1.000
_cell.angle_alpha   90.00
_cell.angle_beta   90.00
_cell.angle_gamma   90.00
#
_symmetry.space_group_name_H-M   'P 1'
#
loop_
_entity.id
_entity.type
_entity.pdbx_description
1 polymer ?
#
loop_
_entity_poly.entity_id
_entity_poly.type
_entity_poly.pdbx_seq_one_letter_code
_entity_poly.pdbx_strand_id
1 'polypeptide(L)'
;MRPLTLTTPKPLLRLAGRPILAHALDRLRAAGVRKIVVNAHYLADQIGAFLSDQSDVVLNQEPQLLDTGGAIMAMQAKHLLPDEPFFVVNGDAFWVDGPTDTLARLANAFDAKQLD
;
A
#
# COMPACT_ATOMS: atom_id res chain seq x y z
N MET A 1 -4.22 -0.63 17.83
CA MET A 1 -4.27 -2.09 18.12
C MET A 1 -3.15 -2.49 19.07
N ARG A 2 -2.98 -1.78 20.19
CA ARG A 2 -2.03 -2.20 21.23
C ARG A 2 -2.64 -3.41 21.97
N PRO A 3 -1.84 -4.40 22.42
CA PRO A 3 -0.37 -4.40 22.46
C PRO A 3 0.32 -4.93 21.20
N LEU A 4 -0.43 -5.53 20.26
CA LEU A 4 0.14 -6.20 19.07
C LEU A 4 1.04 -5.28 18.23
N THR A 5 0.71 -3.99 18.19
CA THR A 5 1.45 -3.01 17.40
C THR A 5 2.59 -2.33 18.14
N LEU A 6 3.03 -2.84 19.29
CA LEU A 6 4.19 -2.30 20.02
C LEU A 6 5.52 -2.78 19.44
N THR A 7 5.53 -3.99 18.87
CA THR A 7 6.73 -4.67 18.37
C THR A 7 6.61 -5.11 16.92
N THR A 8 5.40 -5.07 16.35
CA THR A 8 5.11 -5.45 14.96
C THR A 8 4.32 -4.34 14.28
N PRO A 9 4.73 -3.82 13.12
CA PRO A 9 3.96 -2.81 12.41
C PRO A 9 2.62 -3.41 11.95
N LYS A 10 1.53 -2.61 11.98
CA LYS A 10 0.17 -3.08 11.65
C LYS A 10 0.10 -3.88 10.35
N PRO A 11 0.73 -3.46 9.23
CA PRO A 11 0.69 -4.21 7.97
C PRO A 11 1.30 -5.63 8.07
N LEU A 12 2.18 -5.88 9.05
CA LEU A 12 2.81 -7.19 9.25
C LEU A 12 2.10 -8.07 10.28
N LEU A 13 1.01 -7.60 10.88
CA LEU A 13 0.13 -8.47 11.65
C LEU A 13 -0.42 -9.58 10.74
N ARG A 14 -0.56 -10.78 11.28
CA ARG A 14 -0.94 -11.96 10.50
C ARG A 14 -2.45 -12.15 10.45
N LEU A 15 -2.98 -12.33 9.25
CA LEU A 15 -4.34 -12.76 8.96
C LEU A 15 -4.27 -14.08 8.17
N ALA A 16 -4.95 -15.12 8.67
CA ALA A 16 -4.89 -16.47 8.10
C ALA A 16 -3.45 -16.97 7.85
N GLY A 17 -2.55 -16.72 8.81
CA GLY A 17 -1.16 -17.16 8.77
C GLY A 17 -0.20 -16.28 7.95
N ARG A 18 -0.69 -15.32 7.16
CA ARG A 18 0.12 -14.44 6.29
C ARG A 18 0.02 -12.96 6.73
N PRO A 19 1.06 -12.12 6.55
CA PRO A 19 0.97 -10.69 6.80
C PRO A 19 -0.20 -10.03 6.06
N ILE A 20 -0.90 -9.07 6.68
CA ILE A 20 -1.97 -8.28 6.02
C ILE A 20 -1.46 -7.65 4.73
N LEU A 21 -0.25 -7.06 4.77
CA LEU A 21 0.40 -6.45 3.62
C LEU A 21 0.56 -7.44 2.45
N ALA A 22 0.88 -8.71 2.73
CA ALA A 22 1.02 -9.73 1.68
C ALA A 22 -0.28 -9.93 0.89
N HIS A 23 -1.43 -9.91 1.57
CA HIS A 23 -2.73 -10.01 0.92
C HIS A 23 -3.00 -8.80 0.02
N ALA A 24 -2.66 -7.59 0.46
CA ALA A 24 -2.82 -6.39 -0.35
C ALA A 24 -1.93 -6.41 -1.60
N LEU A 25 -0.67 -6.83 -1.47
CA LEU A 25 0.27 -6.94 -2.58
C LEU A 25 -0.20 -7.97 -3.63
N ASP A 26 -0.67 -9.14 -3.20
CA ASP A 26 -1.21 -10.15 -4.11
C ASP A 26 -2.40 -9.62 -4.91
N ARG A 27 -3.28 -8.86 -4.27
CA ARG A 27 -4.47 -8.27 -4.93
C ARG A 27 -4.09 -7.18 -5.93
N LEU A 28 -3.16 -6.30 -5.58
CA LEU A 28 -2.64 -5.29 -6.50
C LEU A 28 -2.02 -5.96 -7.75
N ARG A 29 -1.21 -7.00 -7.55
CA ARG A 29 -0.62 -7.79 -8.64
C ARG A 29 -1.68 -8.46 -9.51
N ALA A 30 -2.69 -9.06 -8.90
CA ALA A 30 -3.80 -9.70 -9.61
C ALA A 30 -4.61 -8.69 -10.45
N ALA A 31 -4.73 -7.44 -9.98
CA ALA A 31 -5.33 -6.34 -10.73
C ALA A 31 -4.42 -5.75 -11.83
N GLY A 32 -3.21 -6.28 -12.01
CA GLY A 32 -2.27 -5.85 -13.04
C GLY A 32 -1.35 -4.70 -12.67
N VAL A 33 -1.30 -4.30 -11.38
CA VAL A 33 -0.36 -3.28 -10.90
C VAL A 33 1.07 -3.81 -10.98
N ARG A 34 1.95 -3.08 -11.67
CA ARG A 34 3.34 -3.51 -11.95
C ARG A 34 4.40 -2.84 -11.09
N LYS A 35 4.05 -1.71 -10.45
CA LYS A 35 4.93 -0.95 -9.56
C LYS A 35 4.13 -0.58 -8.32
N ILE A 36 4.63 -0.98 -7.16
CA ILE A 36 3.98 -0.71 -5.87
C ILE A 36 4.95 0.11 -5.02
N VAL A 37 4.46 1.20 -4.43
CA VAL A 37 5.24 2.00 -3.48
C VAL A 37 4.63 1.83 -2.09
N VAL A 38 5.43 1.35 -1.13
CA VAL A 38 5.01 1.22 0.26
C VAL A 38 5.64 2.33 1.08
N ASN A 39 4.81 3.21 1.62
CA ASN A 39 5.23 4.25 2.56
C ASN A 39 5.28 3.69 3.99
N ALA A 40 6.40 3.83 4.69
CA ALA A 40 6.55 3.33 6.06
C ALA A 40 7.30 4.32 6.96
N HIS A 41 6.68 4.70 8.08
CA HIS A 41 7.31 5.47 9.16
C HIS A 41 7.64 4.57 10.36
N TYR A 42 6.61 3.99 10.98
CA TYR A 42 6.76 3.18 12.20
C TYR A 42 7.32 1.78 11.89
N LEU A 43 8.43 1.42 12.54
CA LEU A 43 9.14 0.15 12.34
C LEU A 43 9.43 -0.15 10.86
N ALA A 44 9.82 0.90 10.10
CA ALA A 44 10.03 0.83 8.66
C ALA A 44 11.07 -0.23 8.25
N ASP A 45 12.06 -0.52 9.09
CA ASP A 45 13.07 -1.56 8.83
C ASP A 45 12.46 -2.96 8.78
N GLN A 46 11.44 -3.25 9.61
CA GLN A 46 10.73 -4.53 9.54
C GLN A 46 9.91 -4.67 8.26
N ILE A 47 9.29 -3.56 7.81
CA ILE A 47 8.60 -3.51 6.53
C ILE A 47 9.60 -3.73 5.39
N GLY A 48 10.76 -3.06 5.42
CA GLY A 48 11.81 -3.24 4.43
C GLY A 48 12.35 -4.66 4.36
N ALA A 49 12.58 -5.30 5.52
CA ALA A 49 12.99 -6.70 5.57
C ALA A 49 11.94 -7.62 4.90
N PHE A 50 10.65 -7.42 5.17
CA PHE A 50 9.56 -8.17 4.54
C PHE A 50 9.45 -7.95 3.02
N LEU A 51 9.85 -6.78 2.52
CA LEU A 51 9.77 -6.44 1.10
C LEU A 51 11.06 -6.74 0.31
N SER A 52 12.12 -7.19 0.98
CA SER A 52 13.47 -7.30 0.40
C SER A 52 13.58 -8.24 -0.81
N ASP A 53 12.67 -9.20 -0.94
CA ASP A 53 12.59 -10.17 -2.05
C ASP A 53 11.53 -9.80 -3.11
N GLN A 54 10.90 -8.63 -2.99
CA GLN A 54 9.79 -8.21 -3.85
C GLN A 54 10.23 -7.11 -4.82
N SER A 55 10.74 -7.53 -5.99
CA SER A 55 11.37 -6.63 -6.99
C SER A 55 10.42 -5.58 -7.58
N ASP A 56 9.11 -5.80 -7.51
CA ASP A 56 8.06 -4.88 -7.98
C ASP A 56 7.67 -3.83 -6.93
N VAL A 57 8.23 -3.91 -5.72
CA VAL A 57 7.89 -3.05 -4.59
C VAL A 57 9.05 -2.12 -4.24
N VAL A 58 8.77 -0.83 -4.13
CA VAL A 58 9.70 0.20 -3.64
C VAL A 58 9.27 0.64 -2.26
N LEU A 59 10.19 0.56 -1.28
CA LEU A 59 9.98 1.12 0.05
C LEU A 59 10.32 2.62 0.05
N ASN A 60 9.37 3.47 0.43
CA ASN A 60 9.64 4.83 0.86
C ASN A 60 9.64 4.87 2.39
N GLN A 61 10.82 4.98 2.99
CA GLN A 61 10.92 5.26 4.41
C GLN A 61 10.62 6.73 4.67
N GLU A 62 9.62 6.97 5.52
CA GLU A 62 9.13 8.29 5.85
C GLU A 62 9.73 8.73 7.20
N PRO A 63 10.68 9.68 7.22
CA PRO A 63 11.40 10.03 8.45
C PRO A 63 10.52 10.78 9.46
N GLN A 64 9.56 11.56 8.99
CA GLN A 64 8.59 12.28 9.80
C GLN A 64 7.20 11.91 9.32
N LEU A 65 6.28 11.59 10.23
CA LEU A 65 4.90 11.27 9.86
C LEU A 65 4.20 12.51 9.27
N LEU A 66 3.91 12.49 7.96
CA LEU A 66 3.26 13.60 7.23
C LEU A 66 1.77 13.37 6.94
N ASP A 67 1.17 12.35 7.57
CA ASP A 67 -0.16 11.84 7.23
C ASP A 67 -0.24 11.38 5.75
N THR A 68 -1.40 10.91 5.31
CA THR A 68 -1.57 10.28 3.99
C THR A 68 -1.30 11.25 2.85
N GLY A 69 -1.90 12.45 2.90
CA GLY A 69 -1.73 13.45 1.84
C GLY A 69 -0.30 13.98 1.74
N GLY A 70 0.34 14.25 2.89
CA GLY A 70 1.73 14.72 2.92
C GLY A 70 2.72 13.66 2.43
N ALA A 71 2.50 12.38 2.78
CA ALA A 71 3.30 11.29 2.27
C ALA A 71 3.20 11.16 0.74
N ILE A 72 1.99 11.30 0.17
CA ILE A 72 1.78 11.28 -1.29
C ILE A 72 2.54 12.42 -1.96
N MET A 73 2.41 13.66 -1.48
CA MET A 73 3.14 14.81 -2.02
C MET A 73 4.66 14.61 -1.95
N ALA A 74 5.17 14.08 -0.83
CA ALA A 74 6.60 13.81 -0.67
C ALA A 74 7.10 12.72 -1.62
N MET A 75 6.33 11.65 -1.83
CA MET A 75 6.66 10.59 -2.78
C MET A 75 6.61 11.06 -4.24
N GLN A 76 5.68 11.95 -4.57
CA GLN A 76 5.60 12.57 -5.89
C GLN A 76 6.81 13.48 -6.15
N ALA A 77 7.23 14.29 -5.18
CA ALA A 77 8.45 15.10 -5.29
C ALA A 77 9.73 14.26 -5.47
N LYS A 78 9.73 13.02 -4.97
CA LYS A 78 10.81 12.04 -5.17
C LYS A 78 10.68 11.25 -6.48
N HIS A 79 9.69 11.53 -7.32
CA HIS A 79 9.40 10.80 -8.57
C HIS A 79 9.16 9.29 -8.35
N LEU A 80 8.64 8.91 -7.17
CA LEU A 80 8.28 7.53 -6.87
C LEU A 80 6.91 7.17 -7.44
N LEU A 81 6.00 8.14 -7.48
CA LEU A 81 4.65 8.02 -8.04
C LEU A 81 4.62 8.50 -9.50
N PRO A 82 3.73 7.98 -10.33
CA PRO A 82 3.61 8.40 -11.72
C PRO A 82 2.75 9.67 -11.85
N ASP A 83 2.82 10.33 -13.02
CA ASP A 83 1.96 11.47 -13.38
C ASP A 83 0.60 11.03 -14.00
N GLU A 84 0.23 9.76 -13.82
CA GLU A 84 -1.03 9.14 -14.25
C GLU A 84 -1.82 8.66 -13.01
N PRO A 85 -3.14 8.40 -13.13
CA PRO A 85 -3.94 7.88 -12.02
C PRO A 85 -3.34 6.60 -11.44
N PHE A 86 -3.35 6.49 -10.11
CA PHE A 86 -2.81 5.34 -9.38
C PHE A 86 -3.73 4.97 -8.21
N PHE A 87 -3.62 3.72 -7.76
CA PHE A 87 -4.37 3.27 -6.58
C PHE A 87 -3.69 3.72 -5.29
N VAL A 88 -4.51 4.15 -4.33
CA VAL A 88 -4.10 4.31 -2.93
C VAL A 88 -4.83 3.29 -2.09
N VAL A 89 -4.08 2.46 -1.38
CA VAL A 89 -4.62 1.44 -0.47
C VAL A 89 -3.98 1.59 0.91
N ASN A 90 -4.78 1.37 1.95
CA ASN A 90 -4.27 1.31 3.31
C ASN A 90 -3.52 -0.01 3.51
N GLY A 91 -2.25 0.05 3.94
CA GLY A 91 -1.41 -1.14 4.12
C GLY A 91 -1.86 -2.09 5.24
N ASP A 92 -2.76 -1.65 6.12
CA ASP A 92 -3.38 -2.45 7.19
C ASP A 92 -4.84 -2.85 6.89
N ALA A 93 -5.35 -2.54 5.70
CA ALA A 93 -6.67 -2.97 5.28
C ALA A 93 -6.63 -4.36 4.65
N PHE A 94 -7.62 -5.18 5.01
CA PHE A 94 -7.94 -6.40 4.29
C PHE A 94 -9.33 -6.26 3.69
N TRP A 95 -9.46 -6.60 2.41
CA TRP A 95 -10.74 -6.63 1.73
C TRP A 95 -10.94 -7.97 1.03
N VAL A 96 -12.20 -8.26 0.73
CA VAL A 96 -12.63 -9.40 -0.06
C VAL A 96 -13.42 -8.86 -1.25
N ASP A 97 -13.24 -9.50 -2.40
CA ASP A 97 -14.01 -9.12 -3.57
C ASP A 97 -15.46 -9.56 -3.42
N GLY A 98 -16.34 -8.78 -4.06
CA GLY A 98 -17.74 -9.14 -4.21
C GLY A 98 -17.95 -9.96 -5.49
N PRO A 99 -19.08 -9.76 -6.19
CA PRO A 99 -19.32 -10.38 -7.49
C PRO A 99 -18.30 -9.97 -8.57
N THR A 100 -17.63 -8.84 -8.37
CA THR A 100 -16.59 -8.30 -9.25
C THR A 100 -15.37 -7.90 -8.44
N ASP A 101 -14.19 -7.95 -9.08
CA ASP A 101 -12.93 -7.51 -8.48
C ASP A 101 -13.02 -6.04 -8.04
N THR A 102 -12.60 -5.78 -6.80
CA THR A 102 -12.76 -4.47 -6.16
C THR A 102 -11.96 -3.38 -6.87
N LEU A 103 -10.73 -3.68 -7.28
CA LEU A 103 -9.84 -2.71 -7.92
C LEU A 103 -10.25 -2.45 -9.36
N ALA A 104 -10.69 -3.48 -10.09
CA ALA A 104 -11.27 -3.32 -11.42
C ALA A 104 -12.54 -2.47 -11.36
N ARG A 105 -13.40 -2.68 -10.37
CA ARG A 105 -14.60 -1.85 -10.17
C ARG A 105 -14.25 -0.40 -9.88
N LEU A 106 -13.24 -0.15 -9.04
CA LEU A 106 -12.75 1.19 -8.74
C LEU A 106 -12.22 1.88 -10.01
N ALA A 107 -11.37 1.18 -10.78
CA ALA A 107 -10.80 1.71 -12.02
C ALA A 107 -11.87 2.02 -13.08
N ASN A 108 -12.90 1.17 -13.21
CA ASN A 108 -13.99 1.40 -14.17
C ASN A 108 -14.92 2.54 -13.76
N ALA A 109 -14.98 2.88 -12.47
CA ALA A 109 -15.79 3.97 -11.95
C ALA A 109 -15.04 5.32 -11.92
N PHE A 110 -13.72 5.31 -12.07
CA PHE A 110 -12.88 6.50 -12.03
C PHE A 110 -13.14 7.43 -13.22
N ASP A 111 -13.43 8.70 -12.96
CA ASP A 111 -13.55 9.75 -13.97
C ASP A 111 -12.55 10.87 -13.68
N ALA A 112 -11.47 10.90 -14.49
CA ALA A 112 -10.40 11.89 -14.38
C ALA A 112 -10.90 13.35 -14.48
N LYS A 113 -12.08 13.60 -15.06
CA LYS A 113 -12.67 14.94 -15.18
C LYS A 113 -13.39 15.39 -13.91
N GLN A 114 -13.82 14.44 -13.07
CA GLN A 114 -14.56 14.72 -11.84
C GLN A 114 -13.66 14.70 -10.60
N LEU A 115 -12.41 14.22 -10.71
CA LEU A 115 -11.45 14.08 -9.61
C LEU A 115 -11.99 13.22 -8.44
N ASP A 116 -12.84 12.24 -8.75
CA ASP A 116 -13.36 11.24 -7.82
C ASP A 116 -12.64 9.89 -7.98
#